data_AF-A0AAU5N7I7-F1
#
_entry.id   AF-A0AAU5N7I7-F1
#
_cell.length_a   1.000
_cell.length_b   1.000
_cell.length_c   1.000
_cell.angle_alpha   90.00
_cell.angle_beta   90.00
_cell.angle_gamma   90.00
#
_symmetry.space_group_name_H-M   'P 1'
#
loop_
_entity.id
_entity.type
_entity.pdbx_description
1 polymer ?
#
loop_
_entity_poly.entity_id
_entity_poly.type
_entity_poly.pdbx_seq_one_letter_code
_entity_poly.pdbx_strand_id
1 'polypeptide(L)'
;MKAYTQGARDGYQDKKEENGKEHARLDKAHADHKAKQQDQDPKQDDLKQDPKQQGTTVTGPRGQTVVIAPPEKGDDGVSTDVKPLLVKEIDVNTLTLGTDSAQRSVSRRELRNFKQYERKLGAKENHLIKVADACKSLEAAAEDEVKDCQELAAQAKAVEGGERLAAKLTKLAEAAKAQAVEAAELAKRAKRAVEMCKVVLTNIGTRYAPLYKAVVDSDETKPAELRFYNDKGSYAPAA
;
A
#
# COMPACT_ATOMS: atom_id res chain seq x y z
N MET A 1 -16.17 64.63 14.68
CA MET A 1 -15.23 63.55 14.30
C MET A 1 -15.60 62.28 15.04
N LYS A 2 -16.10 61.25 14.33
CA LYS A 2 -16.14 59.86 14.82
C LYS A 2 -15.80 58.97 13.63
N ALA A 3 -14.61 58.40 13.65
CA ALA A 3 -14.17 57.33 12.75
C ALA A 3 -14.02 56.05 13.58
N TYR A 4 -14.05 54.91 12.88
CA TYR A 4 -13.94 53.52 13.36
C TYR A 4 -15.23 52.83 13.81
N THR A 5 -15.84 52.06 12.90
CA THR A 5 -15.83 50.57 12.96
C THR A 5 -16.78 50.02 11.88
N GLN A 6 -16.23 49.69 10.69
CA GLN A 6 -16.84 48.68 9.82
C GLN A 6 -15.73 47.74 9.37
N GLY A 7 -15.56 46.69 10.18
CA GLY A 7 -14.68 45.57 9.88
C GLY A 7 -15.27 44.66 8.82
N ALA A 8 -14.39 44.09 8.02
CA ALA A 8 -14.63 43.11 6.98
C ALA A 8 -15.59 41.98 7.43
N ARG A 9 -16.75 41.90 6.79
CA ARG A 9 -17.48 40.62 6.66
C ARG A 9 -16.85 39.86 5.50
N ASP A 10 -15.78 39.17 5.88
CA ASP A 10 -14.97 38.25 5.10
C ASP A 10 -15.83 37.02 4.69
N GLY A 11 -15.68 36.53 3.46
CA GLY A 11 -16.42 35.41 2.83
C GLY A 11 -16.18 34.03 3.47
N TYR A 12 -15.78 34.02 4.73
CA TYR A 12 -15.53 32.86 5.58
C TYR A 12 -16.81 32.40 6.31
N GLN A 13 -17.73 33.32 6.62
CA GLN A 13 -19.01 32.98 7.25
C GLN A 13 -20.00 32.34 6.27
N ASP A 14 -20.06 32.84 5.03
CA ASP A 14 -20.94 32.30 3.98
C ASP A 14 -20.61 30.83 3.64
N LYS A 15 -19.31 30.49 3.58
CA LYS A 15 -18.85 29.10 3.38
C LYS A 15 -19.18 28.17 4.54
N LYS A 16 -19.27 28.70 5.76
CA LYS A 16 -19.60 27.91 6.95
C LYS A 16 -21.09 27.56 6.99
N GLU A 17 -21.94 28.48 6.54
CA GLU A 17 -23.39 28.23 6.40
C GLU A 17 -23.71 27.29 5.23
N GLU A 18 -23.01 27.40 4.10
CA GLU A 18 -23.14 26.45 2.98
C GLU A 18 -22.70 25.03 3.38
N ASN A 19 -21.55 24.89 4.05
CA ASN A 19 -21.08 23.60 4.55
C ASN A 19 -22.06 22.98 5.57
N GLY A 20 -22.71 23.79 6.40
CA GLY A 20 -23.73 23.31 7.33
C GLY A 20 -24.96 22.71 6.64
N LYS A 21 -25.40 23.33 5.54
CA LYS A 21 -26.53 22.83 4.72
C LYS A 21 -26.18 21.54 3.99
N GLU A 22 -24.95 21.42 3.50
CA GLU A 22 -24.50 20.20 2.83
C GLU A 22 -24.32 19.03 3.80
N HIS A 23 -23.79 19.28 5.01
CA HIS A 23 -23.74 18.27 6.06
C HIS A 23 -25.13 17.75 6.46
N ALA A 24 -26.09 18.65 6.67
CA ALA A 24 -27.47 18.24 7.00
C ALA A 24 -28.13 17.42 5.88
N ARG A 25 -27.82 17.72 4.61
CA ARG A 25 -28.28 16.94 3.46
C ARG A 25 -27.69 15.53 3.45
N LEU A 26 -26.40 15.40 3.74
CA LEU A 26 -25.70 14.11 3.75
C LEU A 26 -26.15 13.24 4.92
N ASP A 27 -26.36 13.81 6.11
CA ASP A 27 -26.86 13.08 7.27
C ASP A 27 -28.29 12.54 7.03
N LYS A 28 -29.15 13.35 6.40
CA LYS A 28 -30.50 12.90 6.02
C LYS A 28 -30.46 11.78 4.99
N ALA A 29 -29.61 11.88 3.97
CA ALA A 29 -29.42 10.81 2.98
C ALA A 29 -28.88 9.52 3.62
N HIS A 30 -28.03 9.63 4.64
CA HIS A 30 -27.49 8.49 5.38
C HIS A 30 -28.57 7.80 6.23
N ALA A 31 -29.44 8.58 6.88
CA ALA A 31 -30.58 8.06 7.64
C ALA A 31 -31.60 7.35 6.74
N ASP A 32 -31.93 7.93 5.59
CA ASP A 32 -32.86 7.35 4.62
C ASP A 32 -32.33 6.04 4.03
N HIS A 33 -31.02 5.94 3.79
CA HIS A 33 -30.38 4.71 3.31
C HIS A 33 -30.36 3.60 4.37
N LYS A 34 -30.17 3.97 5.64
CA LYS A 34 -30.20 3.03 6.77
C LYS A 34 -31.60 2.46 7.02
N ALA A 35 -32.64 3.29 6.89
CA ALA A 35 -34.02 2.85 7.00
C ALA A 35 -34.39 1.84 5.89
N LYS A 36 -33.96 2.09 4.64
CA LYS A 36 -34.18 1.16 3.51
C LYS A 36 -33.47 -0.18 3.66
N GLN A 37 -32.40 -0.26 4.44
CA GLN A 37 -31.71 -1.52 4.73
C GLN A 37 -32.41 -2.36 5.80
N GLN A 38 -33.17 -1.74 6.72
CA GLN A 38 -33.91 -2.48 7.76
C GLN A 38 -35.21 -3.13 7.26
N ASP A 39 -35.80 -2.61 6.18
CA ASP A 39 -37.02 -3.18 5.58
C ASP A 39 -36.76 -4.36 4.62
N GLN A 40 -35.50 -4.77 4.42
CA GLN A 40 -35.11 -5.80 3.43
C GLN A 40 -34.54 -7.10 4.02
N ASP A 41 -34.61 -7.33 5.35
CA ASP A 41 -34.23 -8.62 5.95
C ASP A 41 -35.43 -9.58 6.04
N PRO A 42 -35.56 -10.63 5.20
CA PRO A 42 -36.39 -11.77 5.53
C PRO A 42 -35.67 -12.59 6.63
N LYS A 43 -36.38 -12.78 7.75
CA LYS A 43 -36.00 -13.69 8.85
C LYS A 43 -35.59 -15.05 8.29
N GLN A 44 -34.35 -15.47 8.59
CA GLN A 44 -33.85 -16.80 8.26
C GLN A 44 -33.78 -17.63 9.55
N ASP A 45 -34.91 -18.27 9.87
CA ASP A 45 -34.90 -19.46 10.72
C ASP A 45 -34.28 -20.62 9.93
N ASP A 46 -33.57 -21.48 10.65
CA ASP A 46 -33.03 -22.78 10.27
C ASP A 46 -31.96 -22.84 9.17
N LEU A 47 -30.68 -23.01 9.57
CA LEU A 47 -29.76 -23.95 8.93
C LEU A 47 -28.61 -24.33 9.89
N LYS A 48 -28.46 -25.63 10.06
CA LYS A 48 -27.60 -26.33 11.02
C LYS A 48 -26.10 -26.03 10.79
N GLN A 49 -25.38 -25.95 11.90
CA GLN A 49 -23.93 -25.78 11.98
C GLN A 49 -23.17 -26.98 11.40
N ASP A 50 -22.21 -26.71 10.52
CA ASP A 50 -21.03 -27.57 10.26
C ASP A 50 -19.76 -26.86 10.79
N PRO A 51 -18.95 -27.46 11.68
CA PRO A 51 -17.95 -26.74 12.46
C PRO A 51 -16.56 -26.60 11.78
N LYS A 52 -16.48 -26.17 10.52
CA LYS A 52 -15.18 -26.12 9.79
C LYS A 52 -14.90 -24.90 8.88
N GLN A 53 -15.42 -23.70 9.16
CA GLN A 53 -14.96 -22.50 8.44
C GLN A 53 -14.85 -21.27 9.36
N GLN A 54 -13.72 -21.14 10.04
CA GLN A 54 -13.33 -19.90 10.72
C GLN A 54 -12.57 -19.00 9.73
N GLY A 55 -13.29 -18.36 8.82
CA GLY A 55 -12.79 -17.26 7.99
C GLY A 55 -13.07 -15.91 8.64
N THR A 56 -12.23 -14.90 8.40
CA THR A 56 -12.50 -13.54 8.87
C THR A 56 -13.41 -12.84 7.87
N THR A 57 -14.60 -12.49 8.32
CA THR A 57 -15.61 -11.82 7.50
C THR A 57 -15.33 -10.32 7.47
N VAL A 58 -15.00 -9.76 6.31
CA VAL A 58 -14.76 -8.31 6.13
C VAL A 58 -15.80 -7.74 5.18
N THR A 59 -16.53 -6.72 5.64
CA THR A 59 -17.51 -5.99 4.81
C THR A 59 -16.80 -4.86 4.07
N GLY A 60 -16.75 -4.95 2.75
CA GLY A 60 -16.19 -3.91 1.89
C GLY A 60 -17.08 -2.66 1.82
N PRO A 61 -16.57 -1.53 1.28
CA PRO A 61 -17.27 -0.24 1.23
C PRO A 61 -18.55 -0.21 0.37
N ARG A 62 -18.92 -1.33 -0.28
CA ARG A 62 -20.16 -1.51 -1.05
C ARG A 62 -21.11 -2.55 -0.42
N GLY A 63 -20.89 -2.92 0.84
CA GLY A 63 -21.72 -3.93 1.52
C GLY A 63 -21.46 -5.37 1.06
N GLN A 64 -20.44 -5.62 0.24
CA GLN A 64 -20.03 -6.98 -0.09
C GLN A 64 -19.24 -7.58 1.06
N THR A 65 -19.77 -8.68 1.59
CA THR A 65 -19.15 -9.51 2.62
C THR A 65 -18.15 -10.45 1.95
N VAL A 66 -16.86 -10.25 2.19
CA VAL A 66 -15.79 -11.15 1.72
C VAL A 66 -15.33 -11.99 2.89
N VAL A 67 -15.47 -13.31 2.76
CA VAL A 67 -14.90 -14.27 3.71
C VAL A 67 -13.45 -14.49 3.33
N ILE A 68 -12.53 -13.92 4.12
CA ILE A 68 -11.10 -14.17 3.95
C ILE A 68 -10.80 -15.46 4.71
N ALA A 69 -10.58 -16.54 3.96
CA ALA A 69 -10.09 -17.79 4.55
C ALA A 69 -8.74 -17.53 5.24
N PRO A 70 -8.47 -18.15 6.40
CA PRO A 70 -7.14 -18.09 6.99
C PRO A 70 -6.14 -18.63 5.97
N PRO A 71 -4.96 -17.99 5.80
CA PRO A 71 -3.97 -18.46 4.84
C PRO A 71 -3.61 -19.91 5.17
N GLU A 72 -3.72 -20.81 4.20
CA GLU A 72 -3.23 -22.18 4.36
C GLU A 72 -1.73 -22.11 4.71
N LYS A 73 -1.26 -22.96 5.64
CA LYS A 73 0.15 -23.00 6.02
C LYS A 73 1.00 -23.28 4.76
N GLY A 74 1.67 -22.25 4.25
CA GLY A 74 2.57 -22.35 3.09
C GLY A 74 2.02 -21.76 1.80
N ASP A 75 0.77 -21.29 1.76
CA ASP A 75 0.27 -20.45 0.67
C ASP A 75 0.68 -19.00 0.96
N ASP A 76 1.69 -18.52 0.23
CA ASP A 76 2.14 -17.14 0.28
C ASP A 76 1.20 -16.18 -0.47
N GLY A 77 0.12 -16.72 -1.07
CA GLY A 77 -0.89 -15.97 -1.79
C GLY A 77 -0.40 -15.46 -3.15
N VAL A 78 0.74 -15.95 -3.64
CA VAL A 78 1.36 -15.48 -4.88
C VAL A 78 1.47 -16.62 -5.89
N SER A 79 0.59 -16.59 -6.89
CA SER A 79 0.66 -17.53 -8.01
C SER A 79 1.98 -17.39 -8.78
N THR A 80 2.70 -18.50 -8.94
CA THR A 80 3.96 -18.58 -9.69
C THR A 80 3.74 -18.84 -11.19
N ASP A 81 2.55 -19.31 -11.58
CA ASP A 81 2.16 -19.59 -12.96
C ASP A 81 1.61 -18.33 -13.65
N VAL A 82 2.48 -17.36 -13.92
CA VAL A 82 2.09 -16.08 -14.52
C VAL A 82 2.33 -16.06 -16.02
N LYS A 83 1.24 -15.94 -16.79
CA LYS A 83 1.28 -15.79 -18.26
C LYS A 83 1.25 -14.32 -18.69
N PRO A 84 1.99 -13.93 -19.74
CA PRO A 84 1.94 -12.58 -20.30
C PRO A 84 0.55 -12.24 -20.84
N LEU A 85 0.11 -11.00 -20.66
CA LEU A 85 -1.06 -10.47 -21.36
C LEU A 85 -0.64 -9.96 -22.74
N LEU A 86 -1.37 -10.40 -23.77
CA LEU A 86 -1.13 -9.99 -25.15
C LEU A 86 -2.05 -8.85 -25.55
N VAL A 87 -1.52 -7.91 -26.33
CA VAL A 87 -2.30 -6.81 -26.92
C VAL A 87 -2.78 -7.24 -28.30
N LYS A 88 -4.07 -7.08 -28.55
CA LYS A 88 -4.69 -7.33 -29.86
C LYS A 88 -4.78 -6.06 -30.69
N GLU A 89 -5.31 -5.00 -30.09
CA GLU A 89 -5.55 -3.70 -30.73
C GLU A 89 -5.19 -2.56 -29.78
N ILE A 90 -4.77 -1.43 -30.34
CA ILE A 90 -4.41 -0.22 -29.59
C ILE A 90 -5.20 0.94 -30.18
N ASP A 91 -5.89 1.64 -29.29
CA ASP A 91 -6.59 2.89 -29.55
C ASP A 91 -5.89 4.05 -28.81
N VAL A 92 -6.29 5.28 -29.14
CA VAL A 92 -5.85 6.54 -28.51
C VAL A 92 -5.98 6.48 -26.99
N ASN A 93 -7.03 5.84 -26.47
CA ASN A 93 -7.33 5.81 -25.04
C ASN A 93 -7.21 4.43 -24.39
N THR A 94 -7.31 3.35 -25.17
CA THR A 94 -7.46 1.98 -24.65
C THR A 94 -6.60 0.96 -25.37
N LEU A 95 -6.30 -0.14 -24.68
CA LEU A 95 -5.64 -1.33 -25.21
C LEU A 95 -6.61 -2.50 -25.11
N THR A 96 -6.88 -3.17 -26.23
CA THR A 96 -7.71 -4.37 -26.26
C THR A 96 -6.82 -5.59 -26.04
N LEU A 97 -7.18 -6.43 -25.06
CA LEU A 97 -6.42 -7.63 -24.72
C LEU A 97 -6.83 -8.81 -25.61
N GLY A 98 -5.85 -9.61 -26.04
CA GLY A 98 -6.07 -10.77 -26.92
C GLY A 98 -6.38 -12.08 -26.20
N THR A 99 -6.34 -12.09 -24.87
CA THR A 99 -6.63 -13.27 -24.03
C THR A 99 -8.10 -13.32 -23.60
N ASP A 100 -8.64 -14.53 -23.41
CA ASP A 100 -10.00 -14.84 -22.88
C ASP A 100 -10.23 -14.39 -21.41
N SER A 101 -9.49 -13.38 -20.96
CA SER A 101 -9.69 -12.74 -19.66
C SER A 101 -10.95 -11.87 -19.67
N ALA A 102 -11.69 -11.88 -18.55
CA ALA A 102 -12.95 -11.14 -18.38
C ALA A 102 -12.85 -9.62 -18.62
N GLN A 103 -11.64 -9.03 -18.56
CA GLN A 103 -11.38 -7.67 -19.02
C GLN A 103 -10.90 -7.68 -20.48
N ARG A 104 -11.76 -7.20 -21.38
CA ARG A 104 -11.48 -7.09 -22.82
C ARG A 104 -10.59 -5.89 -23.16
N SER A 105 -10.52 -4.89 -22.29
CA SER A 105 -9.77 -3.65 -22.54
C SER A 105 -9.18 -3.05 -21.26
N VAL A 106 -8.01 -2.41 -21.39
CA VAL A 106 -7.33 -1.65 -20.33
C VAL A 106 -7.08 -0.23 -20.84
N SER A 107 -7.48 0.79 -20.10
CA SER A 107 -7.19 2.17 -20.48
C SER A 107 -5.72 2.52 -20.27
N ARG A 108 -5.20 3.48 -21.04
CA ARG A 108 -3.84 4.00 -20.85
C ARG A 108 -3.65 4.65 -19.48
N ARG A 109 -4.70 5.26 -18.93
CA ARG A 109 -4.69 5.83 -17.57
C ARG A 109 -4.53 4.74 -16.51
N GLU A 110 -5.25 3.64 -16.63
CA GLU A 110 -5.09 2.48 -15.74
C GLU A 110 -3.70 1.89 -15.87
N LEU A 111 -3.18 1.72 -17.09
CA LEU A 111 -1.83 1.21 -17.30
C LEU A 111 -0.75 2.09 -16.67
N ARG A 112 -0.91 3.42 -16.76
CA ARG A 112 -0.03 4.38 -16.06
C ARG A 112 -0.13 4.24 -14.55
N ASN A 113 -1.33 4.07 -14.01
CA ASN A 113 -1.54 3.85 -12.57
C ASN A 113 -0.89 2.53 -12.12
N PHE A 114 -1.01 1.45 -12.92
CA PHE A 114 -0.33 0.19 -12.66
C PHE A 114 1.20 0.36 -12.67
N LYS A 115 1.75 1.10 -13.65
CA LYS A 115 3.19 1.37 -13.68
C LYS A 115 3.66 2.19 -12.48
N GLN A 116 2.84 3.13 -12.00
CA GLN A 116 3.13 3.85 -10.76
C GLN A 116 3.08 2.94 -9.53
N TYR A 117 2.13 2.01 -9.47
CA TYR A 117 2.05 1.02 -8.39
C TYR A 117 3.28 0.11 -8.38
N GLU A 118 3.71 -0.40 -9.54
CA GLU A 118 4.96 -1.17 -9.69
C GLU A 118 6.17 -0.40 -9.14
N ARG A 119 6.32 0.89 -9.48
CA ARG A 119 7.38 1.74 -8.94
C ARG A 119 7.30 1.91 -7.41
N LYS A 120 6.10 2.11 -6.87
CA LYS A 120 5.88 2.21 -5.42
C LYS A 120 6.22 0.91 -4.71
N LEU A 121 5.90 -0.23 -5.33
CA LEU A 121 6.23 -1.54 -4.81
C LEU A 121 7.75 -1.78 -4.80
N GLY A 122 8.47 -1.42 -5.86
CA GLY A 122 9.94 -1.45 -5.88
C GLY A 122 10.59 -0.49 -4.88
N ALA A 123 9.99 0.69 -4.64
CA ALA A 123 10.44 1.58 -3.57
C ALA A 123 10.22 0.95 -2.17
N LYS A 124 9.10 0.25 -1.97
CA LYS A 124 8.79 -0.46 -0.73
C LYS A 124 9.74 -1.63 -0.49
N GLU A 125 10.07 -2.40 -1.52
CA GLU A 125 11.10 -3.45 -1.46
C GLU A 125 12.43 -2.88 -0.96
N ASN A 126 12.93 -1.83 -1.61
CA ASN A 126 14.18 -1.16 -1.19
C ASN A 126 14.12 -0.63 0.23
N HIS A 127 12.97 -0.10 0.66
CA HIS A 127 12.79 0.35 2.03
C HIS A 127 12.85 -0.81 3.03
N LEU A 128 12.21 -1.95 2.72
CA LEU A 128 12.24 -3.15 3.58
C LEU A 128 13.64 -3.77 3.66
N ILE A 129 14.43 -3.73 2.58
CA ILE A 129 15.84 -4.13 2.60
C ILE A 129 16.62 -3.27 3.61
N LYS A 130 16.46 -1.94 3.55
CA LYS A 130 17.11 -1.03 4.50
C LYS A 130 16.68 -1.28 5.95
N VAL A 131 15.40 -1.55 6.18
CA VAL A 131 14.89 -1.91 7.52
C VAL A 131 15.54 -3.20 8.01
N ALA A 132 15.65 -4.24 7.16
CA ALA A 132 16.28 -5.49 7.53
C ALA A 132 17.77 -5.31 7.90
N ASP A 133 18.51 -4.49 7.15
CA ASP A 133 19.92 -4.23 7.44
C ASP A 133 20.13 -3.33 8.67
N ALA A 134 19.24 -2.35 8.89
CA ALA A 134 19.23 -1.58 10.13
C ALA A 134 18.95 -2.47 11.35
N CYS A 135 18.03 -3.42 11.23
CA CYS A 135 17.73 -4.37 12.31
C CYS A 135 18.93 -5.29 12.63
N LYS A 136 19.66 -5.77 11.62
CA LYS A 136 20.91 -6.52 11.86
C LYS A 136 21.97 -5.68 12.56
N SER A 137 22.07 -4.41 12.20
CA SER A 137 23.03 -3.49 12.83
C SER A 137 22.65 -3.24 14.29
N LEU A 138 21.35 -3.11 14.59
CA LEU A 138 20.82 -3.02 15.95
C LEU A 138 21.05 -4.30 16.75
N GLU A 139 20.87 -5.47 16.13
CA GLU A 139 21.16 -6.77 16.75
C GLU A 139 22.64 -6.85 17.17
N ALA A 140 23.56 -6.55 16.25
CA ALA A 140 25.00 -6.54 16.53
C ALA A 140 25.38 -5.54 17.63
N ALA A 141 24.86 -4.30 17.56
CA ALA A 141 25.12 -3.29 18.58
C ALA A 141 24.60 -3.71 19.97
N ALA A 142 23.40 -4.31 20.04
CA ALA A 142 22.85 -4.81 21.28
C ALA A 142 23.66 -6.01 21.83
N GLU A 143 24.16 -6.90 20.97
CA GLU A 143 25.05 -7.99 21.38
C GLU A 143 26.39 -7.47 21.94
N ASP A 144 26.94 -6.41 21.37
CA ASP A 144 28.15 -5.77 21.89
C ASP A 144 27.89 -5.08 23.23
N GLU A 145 26.77 -4.36 23.38
CA GLU A 145 26.34 -3.78 24.67
C GLU A 145 26.17 -4.85 25.76
N VAL A 146 25.70 -6.06 25.40
CA VAL A 146 25.61 -7.19 26.34
C VAL A 146 27.00 -7.61 26.83
N LYS A 147 27.99 -7.70 25.95
CA LYS A 147 29.38 -8.05 26.32
C LYS A 147 29.97 -6.98 27.23
N ASP A 148 29.84 -5.71 26.83
CA ASP A 148 30.34 -4.57 27.62
C ASP A 148 29.71 -4.54 29.02
N CYS A 149 28.39 -4.74 29.12
CA CYS A 149 27.69 -4.79 30.40
C CYS A 149 28.18 -5.96 31.27
N GLN A 150 28.46 -7.12 30.68
CA GLN A 150 28.96 -8.29 31.41
C GLN A 150 30.40 -8.07 31.92
N GLU A 151 31.27 -7.49 31.10
CA GLU A 151 32.64 -7.14 31.48
C GLU A 151 32.65 -6.10 32.60
N LEU A 152 31.88 -5.02 32.45
CA LEU A 152 31.74 -3.99 33.48
C LEU A 152 31.11 -4.55 34.76
N ALA A 153 30.16 -5.49 34.65
CA ALA A 153 29.56 -6.13 35.83
C ALA A 153 30.59 -6.99 36.58
N ALA A 154 31.51 -7.66 35.86
CA ALA A 154 32.60 -8.42 36.48
C ALA A 154 33.58 -7.48 37.19
N GLN A 155 33.95 -6.36 36.57
CA GLN A 155 34.80 -5.35 37.19
C GLN A 155 34.14 -4.72 38.42
N ALA A 156 32.85 -4.40 38.34
CA ALA A 156 32.09 -3.82 39.45
C ALA A 156 32.05 -4.76 40.68
N LYS A 157 32.00 -6.08 40.47
CA LYS A 157 32.07 -7.06 41.57
C LYS A 157 33.44 -7.12 42.26
N ALA A 158 34.50 -6.67 41.60
CA ALA A 158 35.85 -6.63 42.18
C ALA A 158 36.08 -5.38 43.06
N VAL A 159 35.14 -4.42 43.05
CA VAL A 159 35.21 -3.18 43.82
C VAL A 159 34.30 -3.28 45.04
N GLU A 160 34.80 -2.88 46.20
CA GLU A 160 34.03 -2.86 47.45
C GLU A 160 32.79 -1.96 47.32
N GLY A 161 31.60 -2.49 47.62
CA GLY A 161 30.31 -1.79 47.47
C GLY A 161 29.77 -1.72 46.03
N GLY A 162 30.42 -2.38 45.08
CA GLY A 162 30.03 -2.40 43.66
C GLY A 162 28.84 -3.30 43.32
N GLU A 163 28.26 -4.04 44.27
CA GLU A 163 27.19 -5.01 43.99
C GLU A 163 25.93 -4.35 43.39
N ARG A 164 25.62 -3.13 43.81
CA ARG A 164 24.48 -2.37 43.26
C ARG A 164 24.70 -2.01 41.79
N LEU A 165 25.93 -1.67 41.40
CA LEU A 165 26.27 -1.37 40.02
C LEU A 165 26.26 -2.65 39.17
N ALA A 166 26.87 -3.72 39.66
CA ALA A 166 26.85 -5.02 39.00
C ALA A 166 25.41 -5.51 38.75
N ALA A 167 24.51 -5.37 39.73
CA ALA A 167 23.10 -5.75 39.56
C ALA A 167 22.38 -4.91 38.49
N LYS A 168 22.69 -3.61 38.37
CA LYS A 168 22.13 -2.75 37.31
C LYS A 168 22.67 -3.13 35.93
N LEU A 169 23.97 -3.41 35.82
CA LEU A 169 24.60 -3.83 34.57
C LEU A 169 24.07 -5.18 34.08
N THR A 170 23.83 -6.14 34.99
CA THR A 170 23.16 -7.40 34.64
C THR A 170 21.75 -7.15 34.09
N LYS A 171 20.97 -6.26 34.71
CA LYS A 171 19.63 -5.91 34.20
C LYS A 171 19.68 -5.25 32.83
N LEU A 172 20.67 -4.37 32.59
CA LEU A 172 20.87 -3.73 31.31
C LEU A 172 21.25 -4.75 30.23
N ALA A 173 22.14 -5.70 30.55
CA ALA A 173 22.49 -6.81 29.65
C ALA A 173 21.27 -7.67 29.29
N GLU A 174 20.39 -7.99 30.23
CA GLU A 174 19.16 -8.74 29.92
C GLU A 174 18.19 -7.94 29.02
N ALA A 175 18.08 -6.63 29.21
CA ALA A 175 17.29 -5.76 28.33
C ALA A 175 17.90 -5.69 26.91
N ALA A 176 19.22 -5.55 26.79
CA ALA A 176 19.91 -5.53 25.51
C ALA A 176 19.78 -6.88 24.77
N LYS A 177 19.84 -8.02 25.48
CA LYS A 177 19.54 -9.34 24.90
C LYS A 177 18.11 -9.41 24.34
N ALA A 178 17.12 -8.90 25.07
CA ALA A 178 15.74 -8.88 24.61
C ALA A 178 15.61 -8.03 23.33
N GLN A 179 16.26 -6.86 23.29
CA GLN A 179 16.29 -5.99 22.11
C GLN A 179 16.95 -6.68 20.90
N ALA A 180 18.05 -7.41 21.09
CA ALA A 180 18.70 -8.17 20.03
C ALA A 180 17.75 -9.22 19.42
N VAL A 181 17.02 -9.96 20.26
CA VAL A 181 16.03 -10.95 19.81
C VAL A 181 14.89 -10.30 19.02
N GLU A 182 14.36 -9.18 19.48
CA GLU A 182 13.31 -8.44 18.76
C GLU A 182 13.80 -7.91 17.41
N ALA A 183 15.02 -7.35 17.37
CA ALA A 183 15.65 -6.87 16.14
C ALA A 183 15.85 -8.02 15.14
N ALA A 184 16.32 -9.19 15.60
CA ALA A 184 16.49 -10.38 14.77
C ALA A 184 15.16 -10.85 14.16
N GLU A 185 14.08 -10.88 14.94
CA GLU A 185 12.75 -11.26 14.45
C GLU A 185 12.20 -10.24 13.45
N LEU A 186 12.40 -8.94 13.70
CA LEU A 186 12.00 -7.89 12.77
C LEU A 186 12.79 -7.98 11.45
N ALA A 187 14.09 -8.27 11.52
CA ALA A 187 14.93 -8.48 10.35
C ALA A 187 14.44 -9.68 9.51
N LYS A 188 14.06 -10.80 10.15
CA LYS A 188 13.48 -11.97 9.47
C LYS A 188 12.16 -11.63 8.77
N ARG A 189 11.26 -10.91 9.44
CA ARG A 189 9.98 -10.48 8.86
C ARG A 189 10.18 -9.51 7.69
N ALA A 190 11.09 -8.55 7.83
CA ALA A 190 11.43 -7.63 6.76
C ALA A 190 11.97 -8.37 5.53
N LYS A 191 12.89 -9.33 5.70
CA LYS A 191 13.39 -10.18 4.60
C LYS A 191 12.27 -10.97 3.92
N ARG A 192 11.35 -11.59 4.67
CA ARG A 192 10.20 -12.29 4.07
C ARG A 192 9.35 -11.32 3.25
N ALA A 193 9.08 -10.12 3.77
CA ALA A 193 8.33 -9.11 3.04
C ALA A 193 9.04 -8.61 1.77
N VAL A 194 10.39 -8.55 1.76
CA VAL A 194 11.19 -8.28 0.56
C VAL A 194 10.95 -9.36 -0.50
N GLU A 195 11.05 -10.64 -0.14
CA GLU A 195 10.81 -11.74 -1.08
C GLU A 195 9.39 -11.68 -1.66
N MET A 196 8.38 -11.39 -0.84
CA MET A 196 7.01 -11.19 -1.33
C MET A 196 6.93 -10.04 -2.35
N CYS A 197 7.55 -8.90 -2.06
CA CYS A 197 7.58 -7.77 -2.99
C CYS A 197 8.25 -8.16 -4.31
N LYS A 198 9.36 -8.90 -4.24
CA LYS A 198 10.13 -9.36 -5.40
C LYS A 198 9.35 -10.32 -6.28
N VAL A 199 8.64 -11.30 -5.70
CA VAL A 199 7.79 -12.21 -6.47
C VAL A 199 6.65 -11.44 -7.14
N VAL A 200 5.97 -10.54 -6.41
CA VAL A 200 4.90 -9.72 -6.99
C VAL A 200 5.42 -8.81 -8.11
N LEU A 201 6.59 -8.19 -7.96
CA LEU A 201 7.23 -7.39 -9.01
C LEU A 201 7.58 -8.21 -10.24
N THR A 202 8.11 -9.41 -10.03
CA THR A 202 8.43 -10.36 -11.12
C THR A 202 7.16 -10.74 -11.88
N ASN A 203 6.09 -11.06 -11.15
CA ASN A 203 4.78 -11.40 -11.71
C ASN A 203 4.17 -10.23 -12.49
N ILE A 204 4.25 -9.01 -11.96
CA ILE A 204 3.79 -7.80 -12.65
C ILE A 204 4.61 -7.59 -13.93
N GLY A 205 5.93 -7.74 -13.86
CA GLY A 205 6.83 -7.65 -15.01
C GLY A 205 6.44 -8.64 -16.10
N THR A 206 6.32 -9.93 -15.76
CA THR A 206 5.93 -10.97 -16.72
C THR A 206 4.55 -10.73 -17.33
N ARG A 207 3.57 -10.33 -16.52
CA ARG A 207 2.17 -10.19 -16.96
C ARG A 207 1.92 -8.94 -17.79
N TYR A 208 2.49 -7.80 -17.38
CA TYR A 208 2.12 -6.48 -17.90
C TYR A 208 3.21 -5.84 -18.78
N ALA A 209 4.44 -6.34 -18.81
CA ALA A 209 5.50 -5.78 -19.67
C ALA A 209 5.11 -5.66 -21.16
N PRO A 210 4.43 -6.64 -21.79
CA PRO A 210 4.00 -6.49 -23.17
C PRO A 210 3.02 -5.34 -23.37
N LEU A 211 2.16 -5.04 -22.38
CA LEU A 211 1.24 -3.91 -22.44
C LEU A 211 2.00 -2.57 -22.38
N TYR A 212 2.99 -2.47 -21.47
CA TYR A 212 3.82 -1.26 -21.38
C TYR A 212 4.58 -1.00 -22.68
N LYS A 213 5.15 -2.06 -23.26
CA LYS A 213 5.87 -1.98 -24.54
C LYS A 213 4.94 -1.57 -25.68
N ALA A 214 3.76 -2.19 -25.78
CA ALA A 214 2.77 -1.86 -26.80
C ALA A 214 2.32 -0.39 -26.74
N VAL A 215 2.16 0.19 -25.55
CA VAL A 215 1.89 1.63 -25.42
C VAL A 215 3.05 2.46 -25.93
N VAL A 216 4.28 2.18 -25.49
CA VAL A 216 5.48 2.94 -25.91
C VAL A 216 5.71 2.87 -27.42
N ASP A 217 5.47 1.70 -28.02
CA ASP A 217 5.70 1.46 -29.45
C ASP A 217 4.53 1.95 -30.33
N SER A 218 3.40 2.37 -29.75
CA SER A 218 2.21 2.79 -30.50
C SER A 218 2.36 4.21 -31.05
N ASP A 219 2.07 4.38 -32.34
CA ASP A 219 2.03 5.69 -33.03
C ASP A 219 1.06 6.69 -32.38
N GLU A 220 0.04 6.18 -31.70
CA GLU A 220 -0.95 6.95 -30.94
C GLU A 220 -0.39 7.56 -29.64
N THR A 221 0.86 7.25 -29.26
CA THR A 221 1.55 7.88 -28.10
C THR A 221 2.54 8.96 -28.49
N LYS A 222 2.82 9.11 -29.80
CA LYS A 222 3.62 10.25 -30.28
C LYS A 222 2.85 11.52 -29.95
N PRO A 223 3.49 12.54 -29.33
CA PRO A 223 2.84 13.82 -29.11
C PRO A 223 2.24 14.31 -30.43
N ALA A 224 0.98 14.77 -30.43
CA ALA A 224 0.34 15.33 -31.63
C ALA A 224 1.18 16.45 -32.28
N GLU A 225 2.03 17.09 -31.49
CA GLU A 225 3.04 18.05 -31.93
C GLU A 225 4.03 17.47 -32.95
N LEU A 226 4.39 16.17 -32.90
CA LEU A 226 5.31 15.57 -33.87
C LEU A 226 4.72 15.47 -35.28
N ARG A 227 3.40 15.28 -35.42
CA ARG A 227 2.72 15.34 -36.74
C ARG A 227 2.70 16.78 -37.26
N PHE A 228 2.42 17.75 -36.40
CA PHE A 228 2.45 19.17 -36.74
C PHE A 228 3.83 19.65 -37.23
N TYR A 229 4.93 19.12 -36.68
CA TYR A 229 6.30 19.46 -37.10
C TYR A 229 6.84 18.60 -38.25
N ASN A 230 6.34 17.38 -38.44
CA ASN A 230 6.73 16.51 -39.57
C ASN A 230 5.94 16.83 -40.84
N ASP A 231 4.73 17.39 -40.72
CA ASP A 231 3.95 17.90 -41.82
C ASP A 231 4.47 19.30 -42.19
N LYS A 232 5.71 19.37 -42.70
CA LYS A 232 6.26 20.59 -43.27
C LYS A 232 5.50 20.94 -44.55
N GLY A 233 4.34 21.57 -44.34
CA GLY A 233 3.63 22.47 -45.22
C GLY A 233 3.84 22.25 -46.71
N SER A 234 3.08 21.34 -47.31
CA SER A 234 2.52 21.59 -48.65
C SER A 234 1.13 22.20 -48.50
N TYR A 235 1.06 23.39 -47.88
CA TYR A 235 -0.11 24.23 -48.09
C TYR A 235 0.05 24.82 -49.48
N ALA A 236 -0.78 24.34 -50.42
CA ALA A 236 -0.88 24.95 -51.74
C ALA A 236 -1.13 26.46 -51.58
N PRO A 237 -0.39 27.33 -52.29
CA PRO A 237 -0.65 28.76 -52.23
C PRO A 237 -2.08 28.99 -52.76
N ALA A 238 -2.88 29.71 -51.97
CA ALA A 238 -4.23 30.09 -52.35
C ALA A 238 -4.19 30.84 -53.69
N ALA A 239 -4.99 30.35 -54.64
CA ALA A 239 -5.26 30.99 -55.93
C ALA A 239 -6.25 32.15 -55.77
#